data_AF-A0A6S7CG62-F1
#
_entry.id   AF-A0A6S7CG62-F1
#
_cell.length_a   1.000
_cell.length_b   1.000
_cell.length_c   1.000
_cell.angle_alpha   90.00
_cell.angle_beta   90.00
_cell.angle_gamma   90.00
#
_symmetry.space_group_name_H-M   'P 1'
#
loop_
_entity.id
_entity.type
_entity.pdbx_description
1 polymer ?
#
loop_
_entity_poly.entity_id
_entity_poly.type
_entity_poly.pdbx_seq_one_letter_code
_entity_poly.pdbx_strand_id
1 'polypeptide(L)'
;MYKLMKWADQLLPGAKTIPEVPAQHSMVYIASGSALVNGVELAAGKACYAEEILTVEAGSVGAELWRWGLVRDDAGLGLLSGTGVLSRLRMARRVKMFEMMPTSKWLFRLDCIVGFEGTTGLHSHPGSGIRCLIEGDLRTESEKGENTVNTRRGDVWYEEGAYPLVSTVRDGAKTTFLRGMILPPEYLIYGETATWIEGAKAKYAEWKPLEQRVVSLR
;
A
#
# COMPACT_ATOMS: atom_id res chain seq x y z
N MET A 1 4.92 12.66 15.01
CA MET A 1 5.10 12.62 13.55
C MET A 1 5.06 11.17 13.09
N TYR A 2 4.44 10.88 11.96
CA TYR A 2 4.24 9.51 11.45
C TYR A 2 4.85 9.33 10.06
N LYS A 3 5.20 8.09 9.75
CA LYS A 3 5.68 7.64 8.44
C LYS A 3 4.82 6.50 7.93
N LEU A 4 4.60 6.51 6.62
CA LEU A 4 4.07 5.37 5.88
C LEU A 4 5.26 4.53 5.40
N MET A 5 5.22 3.24 5.71
CA MET A 5 6.24 2.27 5.34
C MET A 5 5.64 1.17 4.50
N LYS A 6 6.41 0.63 3.55
CA LYS A 6 6.04 -0.51 2.71
C LYS A 6 7.09 -1.60 2.84
N TRP A 7 6.68 -2.81 3.19
CA TRP A 7 7.53 -4.01 3.16
C TRP A 7 7.13 -5.02 2.09
N ALA A 8 8.10 -5.78 1.62
CA ALA A 8 7.87 -7.03 0.90
C ALA A 8 8.53 -8.16 1.69
N ASP A 9 7.73 -9.14 2.06
CA ASP A 9 8.12 -10.27 2.88
C ASP A 9 7.93 -11.58 2.12
N GLN A 10 8.86 -12.50 2.30
CA GLN A 10 8.80 -13.86 1.76
C GLN A 10 8.96 -14.84 2.91
N LEU A 11 8.06 -15.80 2.97
CA LEU A 11 8.05 -16.85 3.98
C LEU A 11 8.06 -18.20 3.26
N LEU A 12 9.02 -19.05 3.62
CA LEU A 12 9.06 -20.44 3.19
C LEU A 12 7.83 -21.22 3.74
N PRO A 13 7.50 -22.39 3.17
CA PRO A 13 6.44 -23.24 3.69
C PRO A 13 6.47 -23.43 5.21
N GLY A 14 5.37 -23.13 5.89
CA GLY A 14 5.24 -23.28 7.35
C GLY A 14 6.10 -22.31 8.19
N ALA A 15 6.82 -21.38 7.57
CA ALA A 15 7.62 -20.40 8.32
C ALA A 15 6.72 -19.49 9.15
N LYS A 16 7.19 -19.15 10.35
CA LYS A 16 6.45 -18.33 11.31
C LYS A 16 7.27 -17.13 11.75
N THR A 17 6.60 -16.02 12.01
CA THR A 17 7.24 -14.82 12.55
C THR A 17 7.52 -14.98 14.03
N ILE A 18 8.79 -14.84 14.43
CA ILE A 18 9.25 -14.87 15.82
C ILE A 18 10.37 -13.82 16.00
N PRO A 19 10.31 -12.92 16.99
CA PRO A 19 9.15 -12.68 17.87
C PRO A 19 8.00 -12.03 17.11
N GLU A 20 6.88 -11.80 17.81
CA GLU A 20 5.79 -10.98 17.29
C GLU A 20 6.29 -9.57 16.97
N VAL A 21 5.81 -8.99 15.87
CA VAL A 21 6.28 -7.67 15.41
C VAL A 21 5.30 -6.59 15.83
N PRO A 22 5.76 -5.50 16.48
CA PRO A 22 4.92 -4.36 16.76
C PRO A 22 4.33 -3.80 15.46
N ALA A 23 3.02 -3.68 15.42
CA ALA A 23 2.27 -3.22 14.26
C ALA A 23 1.28 -2.13 14.69
N GLN A 24 1.69 -0.86 14.70
CA GLN A 24 0.78 0.19 15.13
C GLN A 24 -0.51 0.19 14.31
N HIS A 25 -0.41 0.37 13.00
CA HIS A 25 -1.49 0.15 12.05
C HIS A 25 -0.89 -0.47 10.80
N SER A 26 -1.29 -1.69 10.43
CA SER A 26 -0.74 -2.41 9.28
C SER A 26 -1.81 -2.97 8.37
N MET A 27 -1.73 -2.67 7.08
CA MET A 27 -2.44 -3.38 6.03
C MET A 27 -1.54 -4.48 5.49
N VAL A 28 -2.06 -5.70 5.40
CA VAL A 28 -1.33 -6.89 4.95
C VAL A 28 -2.03 -7.46 3.74
N TYR A 29 -1.33 -7.57 2.61
CA TYR A 29 -1.83 -8.19 1.38
C TYR A 29 -1.05 -9.46 1.06
N ILE A 30 -1.75 -10.56 0.78
CA ILE A 30 -1.12 -11.82 0.35
C ILE A 30 -0.90 -11.74 -1.17
N ALA A 31 0.34 -11.52 -1.57
CA ALA A 31 0.70 -11.36 -2.98
C ALA A 31 0.85 -12.70 -3.72
N SER A 32 1.21 -13.77 -3.02
CA SER A 32 1.16 -15.16 -3.49
C SER A 32 1.13 -16.15 -2.31
N GLY A 33 0.66 -17.37 -2.57
CA GLY A 33 0.53 -18.41 -1.55
C GLY A 33 -0.66 -18.18 -0.59
N SER A 34 -0.48 -18.54 0.67
CA SER A 34 -1.46 -18.33 1.74
C SER A 34 -0.75 -18.12 3.08
N ALA A 35 -1.37 -17.39 3.99
CA ALA A 35 -0.83 -17.19 5.33
C ALA A 35 -1.94 -17.07 6.38
N LEU A 36 -1.64 -17.52 7.59
CA LEU A 36 -2.40 -17.22 8.79
C LEU A 36 -1.85 -15.91 9.36
N VAL A 37 -2.64 -14.83 9.31
CA VAL A 37 -2.28 -13.51 9.85
C VAL A 37 -3.11 -13.27 11.10
N ASN A 38 -2.45 -13.16 12.27
CA ASN A 38 -3.11 -13.07 13.58
C ASN A 38 -4.23 -14.12 13.77
N GLY A 39 -3.97 -15.36 13.34
CA GLY A 39 -4.92 -16.47 13.45
C GLY A 39 -6.00 -16.52 12.35
N VAL A 40 -6.02 -15.59 11.40
CA VAL A 40 -6.98 -15.56 10.28
C VAL A 40 -6.32 -16.03 9.00
N GLU A 41 -6.89 -17.04 8.35
CA GLU A 41 -6.35 -17.59 7.10
C GLU A 41 -6.70 -16.70 5.91
N LEU A 42 -5.68 -16.35 5.11
CA LEU A 42 -5.79 -15.51 3.94
C LEU A 42 -5.08 -16.15 2.75
N ALA A 43 -5.78 -16.21 1.62
CA ALA A 43 -5.23 -16.64 0.34
C ALA A 43 -4.70 -15.45 -0.49
N ALA A 44 -3.93 -15.75 -1.53
CA ALA A 44 -3.46 -14.76 -2.49
C ALA A 44 -4.59 -13.84 -3.01
N GLY A 45 -4.30 -12.55 -3.13
CA GLY A 45 -5.26 -11.53 -3.55
C GLY A 45 -6.18 -11.03 -2.44
N LYS A 46 -6.06 -11.55 -1.20
CA LYS A 46 -6.77 -11.06 -0.02
C LYS A 46 -5.89 -10.14 0.82
N ALA A 47 -6.54 -9.27 1.58
CA ALA A 47 -5.89 -8.40 2.55
C ALA A 47 -6.62 -8.40 3.88
N CYS A 48 -5.91 -7.98 4.93
CA CYS A 48 -6.49 -7.69 6.24
C CYS A 48 -5.78 -6.50 6.88
N TYR A 49 -6.37 -6.03 7.98
CA TYR A 49 -5.77 -5.04 8.88
C TYR A 49 -5.28 -5.71 10.16
N ALA A 50 -4.12 -5.28 10.65
CA ALA A 50 -3.53 -5.67 11.94
C ALA A 50 -3.17 -4.42 12.77
N GLU A 51 -3.40 -4.51 14.07
CA GLU A 51 -3.13 -3.46 15.06
C GLU A 51 -2.41 -4.06 16.26
N GLU A 52 -1.57 -3.24 16.89
CA GLU A 52 -0.67 -3.53 18.01
C GLU A 52 0.40 -4.57 17.70
N ILE A 53 0.00 -5.75 17.25
CA ILE A 53 0.86 -6.91 17.02
C ILE A 53 0.53 -7.55 15.68
N LEU A 54 1.58 -7.97 14.97
CA LEU A 54 1.50 -8.78 13.76
C LEU A 54 2.23 -10.11 13.96
N THR A 55 1.48 -11.19 13.79
CA THR A 55 1.97 -12.56 13.64
C THR A 55 1.58 -13.10 12.27
N VAL A 56 2.50 -13.83 11.63
CA VAL A 56 2.27 -14.46 10.34
C VAL A 56 2.83 -15.88 10.36
N GLU A 57 2.04 -16.83 9.91
CA GLU A 57 2.46 -18.19 9.59
C GLU A 57 2.14 -18.49 8.13
N ALA A 58 3.13 -18.89 7.34
CA ALA A 58 2.92 -19.24 5.94
C ALA A 58 2.26 -20.60 5.81
N GLY A 59 1.38 -20.75 4.82
CA GLY A 59 0.77 -22.01 4.45
C GLY A 59 1.77 -23.02 3.88
N SER A 60 1.26 -24.17 3.45
CA SER A 60 2.04 -25.32 3.01
C SER A 60 2.90 -25.09 1.76
N VAL A 61 2.63 -24.03 0.99
CA VAL A 61 3.40 -23.65 -0.21
C VAL A 61 4.26 -22.39 0.00
N GLY A 62 4.28 -21.84 1.21
CA GLY A 62 4.90 -20.55 1.52
C GLY A 62 3.96 -19.38 1.22
N ALA A 63 4.48 -18.17 1.42
CA ALA A 63 3.73 -16.93 1.23
C ALA A 63 4.63 -15.77 0.82
N GLU A 64 4.10 -14.88 -0.03
CA GLU A 64 4.64 -13.53 -0.23
C GLU A 64 3.62 -12.52 0.28
N LEU A 65 4.07 -11.64 1.17
CA LEU A 65 3.23 -10.62 1.77
C LEU A 65 3.76 -9.24 1.41
N TRP A 66 2.86 -8.33 1.06
CA TRP A 66 3.16 -6.91 0.94
C TRP A 66 2.41 -6.15 2.00
N ARG A 67 3.15 -5.39 2.82
CA ARG A 67 2.59 -4.68 3.97
C ARG A 67 2.73 -3.19 3.81
N TRP A 68 1.73 -2.45 4.27
CA TRP A 68 1.80 -1.02 4.49
C TRP A 68 1.59 -0.74 5.96
N GLY A 69 2.45 0.09 6.55
CA GLY A 69 2.37 0.43 7.97
C GLY A 69 2.34 1.92 8.16
N LEU A 70 1.37 2.40 8.93
CA LEU A 70 1.37 3.75 9.46
C LEU A 70 1.93 3.67 10.88
N VAL A 71 3.14 4.20 11.05
CA VAL A 71 3.91 4.07 12.28
C VAL A 71 4.48 5.43 12.70
N ARG A 72 4.78 5.58 13.99
CA ARG A 72 5.52 6.74 14.48
C ARG A 72 6.90 6.84 13.83
N ASP A 73 7.42 8.04 13.66
CA ASP A 73 8.70 8.28 12.99
C ASP A 73 9.89 7.64 13.74
N ASP A 74 9.80 7.56 15.07
CA ASP A 74 10.76 6.92 15.99
C ASP A 74 10.64 5.39 16.04
N ALA A 75 9.62 4.80 15.42
CA ALA A 75 9.46 3.35 15.38
C ALA A 75 10.58 2.68 14.56
N GLY A 76 10.97 1.48 14.99
CA GLY A 76 11.96 0.65 14.31
C GLY A 76 11.53 0.24 12.89
N LEU A 77 12.37 -0.53 12.21
CA LEU A 77 12.15 -0.89 10.80
C LEU A 77 10.98 -1.84 10.55
N GLY A 78 10.39 -2.45 11.58
CA GLY A 78 9.20 -3.31 11.46
C GLY A 78 9.41 -4.53 10.55
N LEU A 79 10.64 -5.05 10.46
CA LEU A 79 10.97 -6.23 9.66
C LEU A 79 10.45 -7.50 10.34
N LEU A 80 9.83 -8.38 9.56
CA LEU A 80 9.50 -9.73 10.03
C LEU A 80 10.78 -10.54 10.24
N SER A 81 10.81 -11.35 11.30
CA SER A 81 11.94 -12.21 11.67
C SER A 81 11.44 -13.62 11.94
N GLY A 82 12.30 -14.63 11.80
CA GLY A 82 11.98 -16.04 12.01
C GLY A 82 12.72 -16.94 11.02
N THR A 83 12.81 -18.24 11.33
CA THR A 83 13.43 -19.21 10.42
C THR A 83 12.62 -19.30 9.13
N GLY A 84 13.27 -19.11 7.98
CA GLY A 84 12.61 -19.12 6.67
C GLY A 84 11.83 -17.85 6.33
N VAL A 85 12.04 -16.76 7.09
CA VAL A 85 11.43 -15.44 6.85
C VAL A 85 12.47 -14.49 6.27
N LEU A 86 12.16 -13.87 5.14
CA LEU A 86 12.93 -12.78 4.55
C LEU A 86 12.04 -11.54 4.46
N SER A 87 12.40 -10.49 5.19
CA SER A 87 11.66 -9.22 5.21
C SER A 87 12.50 -8.09 4.63
N ARG A 88 11.91 -7.25 3.77
CA ARG A 88 12.59 -6.09 3.17
C ARG A 88 11.72 -4.85 3.26
N LEU A 89 12.25 -3.79 3.88
CA LEU A 89 11.70 -2.45 3.75
C LEU A 89 11.93 -1.96 2.31
N ARG A 90 10.86 -1.68 1.59
CA ARG A 90 10.90 -1.21 0.19
C ARG A 90 10.81 0.30 0.08
N MET A 91 10.09 0.95 1.00
CA MET A 91 9.95 2.40 1.03
C MET A 91 9.51 2.87 2.41
N ALA A 92 10.02 4.03 2.83
CA ALA A 92 9.54 4.78 3.97
C ALA A 92 9.41 6.25 3.58
N ARG A 93 8.28 6.87 3.93
CA ARG A 93 7.99 8.29 3.66
C ARG A 93 7.29 8.90 4.85
N ARG A 94 7.76 10.07 5.29
CA ARG A 94 7.04 10.88 6.27
C ARG A 94 5.78 11.41 5.62
N VAL A 95 4.65 11.26 6.30
CA VAL A 95 3.37 11.77 5.80
C VAL A 95 3.29 13.25 6.14
N LYS A 96 3.22 14.12 5.13
CA LYS A 96 3.32 15.58 5.31
C LYS A 96 1.99 16.32 5.44
N MET A 97 0.82 15.67 5.44
CA MET A 97 -0.49 16.35 5.46
C MET A 97 -0.79 17.06 6.79
N PHE A 98 -0.03 18.13 7.02
CA PHE A 98 0.02 19.09 8.11
C PHE A 98 -0.23 18.49 9.49
N GLU A 99 0.70 17.58 9.77
CA GLU A 99 1.17 17.12 11.07
C GLU A 99 0.16 16.32 11.87
N MET A 100 -0.26 15.20 11.27
CA MET A 100 -0.82 14.01 11.95
C MET A 100 -0.44 13.97 13.44
N MET A 101 -1.36 14.45 14.28
CA MET A 101 -1.18 14.52 15.73
C MET A 101 -1.60 13.21 16.36
N PRO A 102 -1.00 12.82 17.50
CA PRO A 102 -1.60 11.78 18.35
C PRO A 102 -3.07 12.10 18.57
N THR A 103 -3.92 11.08 18.60
CA THR A 103 -5.39 11.13 18.70
C THR A 103 -6.17 11.56 17.44
N SER A 104 -5.50 12.07 16.40
CA SER A 104 -6.18 12.36 15.14
C SER A 104 -6.68 11.08 14.46
N LYS A 105 -7.83 11.18 13.78
CA LYS A 105 -8.44 10.06 13.04
C LYS A 105 -8.13 10.17 11.57
N TRP A 106 -7.73 9.05 10.97
CA TRP A 106 -7.42 8.97 9.55
C TRP A 106 -7.99 7.68 8.97
N LEU A 107 -8.36 7.73 7.70
CA LEU A 107 -8.70 6.53 6.95
C LEU A 107 -7.43 5.92 6.39
N PHE A 108 -7.05 4.75 6.89
CA PHE A 108 -6.05 3.91 6.26
C PHE A 108 -6.76 2.98 5.27
N ARG A 109 -6.46 3.11 3.98
CA ARG A 109 -7.09 2.34 2.91
C ARG A 109 -6.05 1.57 2.11
N LEU A 110 -6.36 0.31 1.82
CA LEU A 110 -5.72 -0.49 0.80
C LEU A 110 -6.77 -0.84 -0.27
N ASP A 111 -6.48 -0.47 -1.52
CA ASP A 111 -7.29 -0.86 -2.66
C ASP A 111 -6.41 -1.20 -3.88
N CYS A 112 -7.04 -1.64 -4.97
CA CYS A 112 -6.37 -2.03 -6.20
C CYS A 112 -7.04 -1.37 -7.41
N ILE A 113 -6.23 -0.84 -8.32
CA ILE A 113 -6.66 -0.46 -9.66
C ILE A 113 -6.26 -1.59 -10.60
N VAL A 114 -7.25 -2.16 -11.30
CA VAL A 114 -7.06 -3.32 -12.18
C VAL A 114 -7.17 -2.89 -13.63
N GLY A 115 -6.15 -3.24 -14.42
CA GLY A 115 -6.16 -3.05 -15.87
C GLY A 115 -6.25 -1.57 -16.30
N PHE A 116 -5.51 -0.68 -15.63
CA PHE A 116 -5.31 0.69 -16.07
C PHE A 116 -4.63 0.74 -17.43
N GLU A 117 -5.12 1.61 -18.33
CA GLU A 117 -4.62 1.77 -19.69
C GLU A 117 -4.51 3.24 -20.12
N GLY A 118 -3.58 3.50 -21.04
CA GLY A 118 -3.28 4.83 -21.57
C GLY A 118 -2.65 5.80 -20.57
N THR A 119 -3.08 7.06 -20.65
CA THR A 119 -2.56 8.17 -19.84
C THR A 119 -3.72 8.85 -19.12
N THR A 120 -3.51 9.21 -17.87
CA THR A 120 -4.45 10.03 -17.11
C THR A 120 -4.37 11.50 -17.51
N GLY A 121 -5.45 12.25 -17.33
CA GLY A 121 -5.37 13.70 -17.14
C GLY A 121 -4.53 14.08 -15.90
N LEU A 122 -4.26 15.37 -15.76
CA LEU A 122 -3.63 15.93 -14.58
C LEU A 122 -4.61 15.82 -13.40
N HIS A 123 -4.17 15.18 -12.31
CA HIS A 123 -5.02 14.97 -11.14
C HIS A 123 -4.20 14.95 -9.85
N SER A 124 -4.91 15.13 -8.73
CA SER A 124 -4.35 14.97 -7.38
C SER A 124 -5.20 13.99 -6.57
N HIS A 125 -4.75 13.67 -5.36
CA HIS A 125 -5.46 12.84 -4.40
C HIS A 125 -5.65 13.59 -3.07
N PRO A 126 -6.72 13.28 -2.33
CA PRO A 126 -7.00 13.87 -1.02
C PRO A 126 -6.09 13.34 0.08
N GLY A 127 -5.20 12.39 -0.24
CA GLY A 127 -4.26 11.88 0.75
C GLY A 127 -3.05 11.20 0.14
N SER A 128 -1.99 11.15 0.94
CA SER A 128 -0.71 10.55 0.56
C SER A 128 -0.79 9.02 0.51
N GLY A 129 0.11 8.39 -0.21
CA GLY A 129 0.23 6.94 -0.17
C GLY A 129 1.42 6.35 -0.89
N ILE A 130 1.74 5.11 -0.54
CA ILE A 130 2.70 4.29 -1.26
C ILE A 130 1.91 3.34 -2.15
N ARG A 131 2.28 3.32 -3.42
CA ARG A 131 1.71 2.45 -4.44
C ARG A 131 2.64 1.26 -4.69
N CYS A 132 2.11 0.17 -5.20
CA CYS A 132 2.91 -1.02 -5.51
C CYS A 132 2.40 -1.72 -6.76
N LEU A 133 3.28 -1.92 -7.73
CA LEU A 133 2.97 -2.56 -9.00
C LEU A 133 2.71 -4.06 -8.79
N ILE A 134 1.58 -4.58 -9.28
CA ILE A 134 1.33 -6.03 -9.37
C ILE A 134 1.77 -6.54 -10.74
N GLU A 135 1.36 -5.84 -11.80
CA GLU A 135 1.55 -6.26 -13.19
C GLU A 135 1.59 -5.04 -14.12
N GLY A 136 2.31 -5.16 -15.23
CA GLY A 136 2.41 -4.13 -16.26
C GLY A 136 3.56 -3.16 -16.01
N ASP A 137 3.37 -1.91 -16.40
CA ASP A 137 4.29 -0.80 -16.14
C ASP A 137 3.54 0.50 -15.83
N LEU A 138 4.19 1.39 -15.09
CA LEU A 138 3.62 2.70 -14.81
C LEU A 138 4.71 3.74 -14.68
N ARG A 139 4.60 4.79 -15.50
CA ARG A 139 5.34 6.03 -15.33
C ARG A 139 4.46 7.06 -14.62
N THR A 140 4.99 7.68 -13.58
CA THR A 140 4.34 8.81 -12.89
C THR A 140 5.16 10.06 -13.07
N GLU A 141 4.49 11.17 -13.35
CA GLU A 141 5.12 12.46 -13.62
C GLU A 141 4.40 13.57 -12.86
N SER A 142 5.16 14.39 -12.13
CA SER A 142 4.71 15.51 -11.32
C SER A 142 5.78 16.59 -11.33
N GLU A 143 5.36 17.86 -11.38
CA GLU A 143 6.27 19.00 -11.22
C GLU A 143 6.73 19.20 -9.78
N LYS A 144 5.94 18.73 -8.80
CA LYS A 144 6.19 18.94 -7.36
C LYS A 144 6.49 17.65 -6.60
N GLY A 145 5.94 16.53 -7.07
CA GLY A 145 6.07 15.21 -6.47
C GLY A 145 7.24 14.39 -7.02
N GLU A 146 7.21 13.08 -6.75
CA GLU A 146 8.22 12.15 -7.24
C GLU A 146 7.86 11.65 -8.66
N ASN A 147 8.86 11.66 -9.54
CA ASN A 147 8.77 11.05 -10.87
C ASN A 147 9.31 9.63 -10.81
N THR A 148 8.57 8.67 -11.34
CA THR A 148 8.97 7.26 -11.30
C THR A 148 8.69 6.52 -12.60
N VAL A 149 9.46 5.45 -12.84
CA VAL A 149 9.23 4.48 -13.91
C VAL A 149 9.27 3.10 -13.27
N ASN A 150 8.10 2.48 -13.13
CA ASN A 150 7.92 1.18 -12.49
C ASN A 150 7.67 0.13 -13.57
N THR A 151 8.45 -0.95 -13.57
CA THR A 151 8.40 -1.96 -14.66
C THR A 151 8.44 -3.39 -14.14
N ARG A 152 8.59 -3.59 -12.84
CA ARG A 152 8.68 -4.91 -12.21
C ARG A 152 7.64 -5.07 -11.12
N ARG A 153 7.09 -6.28 -11.01
CA ARG A 153 6.20 -6.64 -9.90
C ARG A 153 6.87 -6.33 -8.56
N GLY A 154 6.16 -5.60 -7.71
CA GLY A 154 6.64 -5.16 -6.41
C GLY A 154 7.44 -3.86 -6.43
N ASP A 155 7.64 -3.21 -7.58
CA ASP A 155 8.11 -1.83 -7.64
C ASP A 155 7.14 -0.91 -6.90
N VAL A 156 7.67 0.13 -6.26
CA VAL A 156 6.92 1.02 -5.37
C VAL A 156 7.24 2.47 -5.68
N TRP A 157 6.22 3.32 -5.61
CA TRP A 157 6.36 4.77 -5.72
C TRP A 157 5.49 5.46 -4.68
N TYR A 158 5.84 6.71 -4.38
CA TYR A 158 5.12 7.54 -3.42
C TYR A 158 4.41 8.69 -4.13
N GLU A 159 3.18 8.94 -3.70
CA GLU A 159 2.40 10.10 -4.11
C GLU A 159 2.03 10.89 -2.85
N GLU A 160 2.43 12.17 -2.80
CA GLU A 160 2.12 13.07 -1.66
C GLU A 160 0.60 13.32 -1.53
N GLY A 161 -0.15 13.06 -2.59
CA GLY A 161 -1.59 13.26 -2.67
C GLY A 161 -1.92 14.64 -3.22
N ALA A 162 -1.66 15.69 -2.47
CA ALA A 162 -2.02 17.06 -2.88
C ALA A 162 -1.24 17.58 -4.10
N TYR A 163 -0.16 16.91 -4.49
CA TYR A 163 0.66 17.31 -5.64
C TYR A 163 0.10 16.72 -6.93
N PRO A 164 -0.26 17.57 -7.92
CA PRO A 164 -0.78 17.10 -9.19
C PRO A 164 0.22 16.21 -9.94
N LEU A 165 -0.30 15.19 -10.60
CA LEU A 165 0.49 14.24 -11.38
C LEU A 165 -0.27 13.70 -12.59
N VAL A 166 0.49 13.12 -13.52
CA VAL A 166 0.01 12.30 -14.63
C VAL A 166 0.60 10.90 -14.50
N SER A 167 -0.21 9.89 -14.78
CA SER A 167 0.23 8.49 -14.85
C SER A 167 0.04 7.97 -16.27
N THR A 168 1.05 7.29 -16.78
CA THR A 168 1.08 6.74 -18.14
C THR A 168 1.57 5.30 -18.12
N VAL A 169 0.83 4.41 -18.77
CA VAL A 169 1.32 3.06 -19.11
C VAL A 169 1.90 3.06 -20.51
N ARG A 170 2.69 2.03 -20.84
CA ARG A 170 3.14 1.83 -22.22
C ARG A 170 1.96 1.56 -23.15
N ASP A 171 2.10 2.00 -24.41
CA ASP A 171 1.06 1.82 -25.41
C ASP A 171 0.65 0.34 -25.57
N GLY A 172 -0.66 0.10 -25.62
CA GLY A 172 -1.27 -1.22 -25.65
C GLY A 172 -1.15 -2.06 -24.37
N ALA A 173 -0.44 -1.59 -23.34
CA ALA A 173 -0.30 -2.31 -22.07
C ALA A 173 -1.47 -2.06 -21.12
N LYS A 174 -1.65 -2.99 -20.19
CA LYS A 174 -2.54 -2.85 -19.04
C LYS A 174 -1.75 -3.01 -17.75
N THR A 175 -2.10 -2.22 -16.76
CA THR A 175 -1.37 -2.15 -15.50
C THR A 175 -2.29 -2.35 -14.31
N THR A 176 -1.85 -3.19 -13.38
CA THR A 176 -2.56 -3.46 -12.13
C THR A 176 -1.65 -3.09 -10.96
N PHE A 177 -2.16 -2.31 -10.02
CA PHE A 177 -1.36 -1.84 -8.88
C PHE A 177 -2.20 -1.57 -7.64
N LEU A 178 -1.56 -1.72 -6.49
CA LEU A 178 -2.12 -1.48 -5.17
C LEU A 178 -1.87 -0.06 -4.72
N ARG A 179 -2.78 0.47 -3.91
CA ARG A 179 -2.66 1.78 -3.28
C ARG A 179 -2.86 1.66 -1.78
N GLY A 180 -1.79 1.81 -1.01
CA GLY A 180 -1.87 2.01 0.44
C GLY A 180 -1.89 3.51 0.73
N MET A 181 -3.02 4.03 1.18
CA MET A 181 -3.29 5.47 1.33
C MET A 181 -3.67 5.84 2.75
N ILE A 182 -3.24 7.02 3.16
CA ILE A 182 -3.76 7.72 4.34
C ILE A 182 -4.63 8.87 3.85
N LEU A 183 -5.91 8.83 4.16
CA LEU A 183 -6.93 9.76 3.67
C LEU A 183 -7.67 10.43 4.83
N PRO A 184 -8.28 11.60 4.63
CA PRO A 184 -9.25 12.14 5.55
C PRO A 184 -10.44 11.17 5.78
N PRO A 185 -10.98 11.01 7.01
CA PRO A 185 -12.01 10.02 7.33
C PRO A 185 -13.30 10.11 6.49
N GLU A 186 -13.66 11.31 6.03
CA GLU A 186 -14.82 11.55 5.16
C GLU A 186 -14.74 10.79 3.83
N TYR A 187 -13.55 10.33 3.43
CA TYR A 187 -13.39 9.52 2.24
C TYR A 187 -13.86 8.07 2.38
N LEU A 188 -14.26 7.63 3.58
CA LEU A 188 -14.71 6.26 3.84
C LEU A 188 -15.83 5.80 2.89
N ILE A 189 -16.73 6.73 2.52
CA ILE A 189 -17.89 6.46 1.66
C ILE A 189 -17.57 6.60 0.16
N TYR A 190 -16.41 7.15 -0.21
CA TYR A 190 -16.01 7.34 -1.60
C TYR A 190 -15.08 6.23 -2.07
N GLY A 191 -15.36 5.66 -3.24
CA GLY A 191 -14.48 4.68 -3.87
C GLY A 191 -13.29 5.34 -4.56
N GLU A 192 -13.54 6.01 -5.69
CA GLU A 192 -12.52 6.77 -6.44
C GLU A 192 -12.14 8.06 -5.69
N THR A 193 -10.84 8.26 -5.50
CA THR A 193 -10.27 9.39 -4.74
C THR A 193 -9.47 10.35 -5.63
N ALA A 194 -9.48 10.19 -6.95
CA ALA A 194 -8.79 11.12 -7.84
C ALA A 194 -9.61 12.41 -8.03
N THR A 195 -8.94 13.56 -7.85
CA THR A 195 -9.49 14.89 -8.15
C THR A 195 -8.90 15.37 -9.46
N TRP A 196 -9.71 15.37 -10.51
CA TRP A 196 -9.30 15.73 -11.87
C TRP A 196 -9.19 17.25 -12.02
N ILE A 197 -8.04 17.71 -12.50
CA ILE A 197 -7.72 19.13 -12.71
C ILE A 197 -7.87 19.45 -14.19
N GLU A 198 -7.20 18.67 -15.05
CA GLU A 198 -7.22 18.84 -16.51
C GLU A 198 -7.19 17.47 -17.21
N GLY A 199 -7.72 17.41 -18.43
CA GLY A 199 -7.70 16.20 -19.26
C GLY A 199 -8.77 15.17 -18.91
N ALA A 200 -8.62 13.97 -19.48
CA ALA A 200 -9.60 12.89 -19.34
C ALA A 200 -9.34 12.04 -18.09
N LYS A 201 -10.43 11.46 -17.55
CA LYS A 201 -10.32 10.48 -16.47
C LYS A 201 -9.51 9.25 -16.91
N ALA A 202 -8.87 8.61 -15.94
CA ALA A 202 -8.22 7.32 -16.10
C ALA A 202 -9.20 6.28 -16.66
N LYS A 203 -8.70 5.42 -17.54
CA LYS A 203 -9.41 4.23 -18.01
C LYS A 203 -8.83 3.01 -17.31
N TYR A 204 -9.65 2.28 -16.59
CA TYR A 204 -9.28 1.03 -15.93
C TYR A 204 -10.49 0.10 -15.89
N ALA A 205 -10.24 -1.20 -15.78
CA ALA A 205 -11.30 -2.20 -15.81
C ALA A 205 -12.10 -2.23 -14.49
N GLU A 206 -11.41 -2.13 -13.35
CA GLU A 206 -12.03 -2.24 -12.03
C GLU A 206 -11.24 -1.44 -10.99
N TRP A 207 -11.97 -0.76 -10.09
CA TRP A 207 -11.45 -0.36 -8.79
C TRP A 207 -11.93 -1.38 -7.76
N LYS A 208 -10.99 -2.08 -7.13
CA LYS A 208 -11.27 -3.16 -6.20
C LYS A 208 -10.91 -2.73 -4.76
N PRO A 209 -11.89 -2.53 -3.86
CA PRO A 209 -11.60 -2.32 -2.45
C PRO A 209 -11.02 -3.61 -1.84
N LEU A 210 -9.97 -3.48 -1.02
CA LEU A 210 -9.37 -4.63 -0.34
C LEU A 210 -9.56 -4.56 1.17
N GLU A 211 -9.16 -3.45 1.80
CA GLU A 211 -9.35 -3.23 3.23
C GLU A 211 -9.33 -1.73 3.53
N GLN A 212 -10.11 -1.29 4.52
CA GLN A 212 -10.05 0.10 4.98
C GLN A 212 -10.50 0.24 6.42
N ARG A 213 -9.81 1.08 7.20
CA ARG A 213 -10.12 1.36 8.60
C ARG A 213 -9.92 2.81 8.93
N VAL A 214 -10.85 3.38 9.71
CA VAL A 214 -10.58 4.64 10.41
C VAL A 214 -9.73 4.29 11.63
N VAL A 215 -8.48 4.75 11.62
CA VAL A 215 -7.50 4.52 12.68
C VAL A 215 -7.33 5.79 13.51
N SER A 216 -7.04 5.62 14.80
CA SER A 216 -6.70 6.72 15.71
C SER A 216 -5.22 6.64 16.03
N LEU A 217 -4.48 7.69 15.70
CA LEU A 217 -3.03 7.69 15.89
C LEU A 217 -2.67 7.71 17.38
N ARG A 218 -1.62 6.97 17.75
CA ARG A 218 -1.09 6.90 19.13
C ARG A 218 0.38 7.31 19.19
#